data_AF-A0A9E8EL68-F1
#
_entry.id   AF-A0A9E8EL68-F1
#
_cell.length_a   1.000
_cell.length_b   1.000
_cell.length_c   1.000
_cell.angle_alpha   90.00
_cell.angle_beta   90.00
_cell.angle_gamma   90.00
#
_symmetry.space_group_name_H-M   'P 1'
#
loop_
_entity.id
_entity.type
_entity.pdbx_description
1 polymer ?
#
loop_
_entity_poly.entity_id
_entity_poly.type
_entity_poly.pdbx_seq_one_letter_code
_entity_poly.pdbx_strand_id
1 'polypeptide(L)'
;MTAIDTEGDTHTYERIGDEMKIGNAELTVLKYFFWKGKLSGIGIKTKGYSNWAALKDVVFEKFGKGYQRNRFIEDYLWGSFSKGKTVISLEYNEFSKVGTLFLYSIEVEKQKAEYKKQQAKEGAASGF
;
A
#
# COMPACT_ATOMS: atom_id res chain seq x y z
N MET A 1 12.18 13.65 4.31
CA MET A 1 10.88 13.01 4.62
C MET A 1 10.43 13.54 5.96
N THR A 2 9.15 13.88 6.09
CA THR A 2 8.54 14.37 7.33
C THR A 2 7.68 13.25 7.89
N ALA A 3 7.91 12.88 9.14
CA ALA A 3 7.06 11.92 9.84
C ALA A 3 5.70 12.59 10.10
N ILE A 4 4.61 11.89 9.77
CA ILE A 4 3.25 12.42 9.91
C ILE A 4 2.38 11.58 10.86
N ASP A 5 2.75 10.33 11.11
CA ASP A 5 2.01 9.42 11.98
C ASP A 5 2.89 8.25 12.43
N THR A 6 2.53 7.61 13.54
CA THR A 6 3.18 6.40 14.05
C THR A 6 2.14 5.48 14.69
N GLU A 7 2.02 4.27 14.14
CA GLU A 7 1.14 3.22 14.65
C GLU A 7 1.98 1.99 15.02
N GLY A 8 2.14 1.77 16.32
CA GLY A 8 3.06 0.76 16.86
C GLY A 8 4.49 0.99 16.35
N ASP A 9 5.07 -0.03 15.72
CA ASP A 9 6.42 0.02 15.14
C ASP A 9 6.47 0.60 13.71
N THR A 10 5.33 1.05 13.16
CA THR A 10 5.23 1.57 11.79
C THR A 10 5.15 3.09 11.81
N HIS A 11 6.10 3.73 11.16
CA HIS A 11 6.16 5.19 10.98
C HIS A 11 5.73 5.54 9.55
N THR A 12 4.86 6.54 9.44
CA THR A 12 4.37 7.02 8.15
C THR A 12 5.00 8.36 7.82
N TYR A 13 5.46 8.51 6.58
CA TYR A 13 6.14 9.71 6.10
C TYR A 13 5.51 10.24 4.83
N GLU A 14 5.62 11.55 4.66
CA GLU A 14 5.47 12.24 3.39
C GLU A 14 6.83 12.85 3.01
N ARG A 15 7.12 12.97 1.72
CA ARG A 15 8.36 13.57 1.24
C ARG A 15 8.06 14.93 0.64
N ILE A 16 8.60 15.98 1.26
CA ILE A 16 8.51 17.35 0.74
C ILE A 16 9.15 17.40 -0.64
N GLY A 17 8.44 17.96 -1.61
CA GLY A 17 8.88 18.11 -3.00
C GLY A 17 8.56 16.94 -3.91
N ASP A 18 7.91 15.88 -3.42
CA ASP A 18 7.37 14.86 -4.31
C ASP A 18 6.29 15.47 -5.21
N GLU A 19 6.35 15.14 -6.50
CA GLU A 19 5.32 15.54 -7.45
C GLU A 19 4.03 14.77 -7.14
N MET A 20 2.94 15.48 -6.84
CA MET A 20 1.63 14.90 -6.54
C MET A 20 0.88 14.53 -7.82
N LYS A 21 1.59 13.89 -8.74
CA LYS A 21 1.10 13.50 -10.06
C LYS A 21 1.80 12.25 -10.57
N ILE A 22 1.05 11.35 -11.22
CA ILE A 22 1.59 10.20 -11.94
C ILE A 22 0.90 10.13 -13.31
N GLY A 23 1.65 10.33 -14.39
CA GLY A 23 1.08 10.50 -15.72
C GLY A 23 0.07 11.64 -15.73
N ASN A 24 -1.18 11.36 -16.10
CA ASN A 24 -2.27 12.35 -16.07
C ASN A 24 -3.09 12.34 -14.78
N ALA A 25 -2.76 11.51 -13.79
CA ALA A 25 -3.48 11.42 -12.53
C ALA A 25 -2.95 12.40 -11.49
N GLU A 26 -3.82 13.21 -10.92
CA GLU A 26 -3.52 14.00 -9.73
C GLU A 26 -3.70 13.17 -8.46
N LEU A 27 -2.69 13.23 -7.58
CA LEU A 27 -2.67 12.51 -6.32
C LEU A 27 -3.13 13.40 -5.18
N THR A 28 -3.95 12.86 -4.29
CA THR A 28 -4.32 13.53 -3.02
C THR A 28 -3.46 13.07 -1.86
N VAL A 29 -2.85 11.88 -1.97
CA VAL A 29 -1.97 11.30 -0.95
C VAL A 29 -0.82 10.57 -1.63
N LEU A 30 0.39 10.77 -1.12
CA LEU A 30 1.56 9.94 -1.39
C LEU A 30 2.31 9.73 -0.07
N LYS A 31 2.19 8.53 0.50
CA LYS A 31 2.73 8.18 1.81
C LYS A 31 3.65 6.98 1.73
N TYR A 32 4.66 6.98 2.58
CA TYR A 32 5.64 5.91 2.72
C TYR A 32 5.57 5.33 4.13
N PHE A 33 5.48 4.01 4.22
CA PHE A 33 5.36 3.30 5.48
C PHE A 33 6.66 2.58 5.79
N PHE A 34 7.25 2.86 6.96
CA PHE A 34 8.46 2.21 7.43
C PHE A 34 8.19 1.45 8.73
N TRP A 35 8.44 0.14 8.72
CA TRP A 35 8.38 -0.67 9.93
C TRP A 35 9.79 -0.96 10.41
N LYS A 36 10.11 -0.58 11.65
CA LYS A 36 11.46 -0.70 12.23
C LYS A 36 12.57 -0.23 11.29
N GLY A 37 12.35 0.93 10.65
CA GLY A 37 13.30 1.55 9.71
C GLY A 37 13.35 0.93 8.31
N LYS A 38 12.55 -0.11 8.01
CA LYS A 38 12.48 -0.74 6.67
C LYS A 38 11.23 -0.28 5.92
N LEU A 39 11.37 0.10 4.65
CA LEU A 39 10.24 0.47 3.80
C LEU A 39 9.29 -0.74 3.63
N SER A 40 8.13 -0.69 4.30
CA SER A 40 7.13 -1.74 4.27
C SER A 40 6.08 -1.53 3.17
N GLY A 41 5.84 -0.28 2.77
CA GLY A 41 4.95 0.00 1.65
C GLY A 41 4.86 1.45 1.24
N ILE A 42 4.12 1.67 0.17
CA ILE A 42 3.80 2.99 -0.39
C ILE A 42 2.29 3.03 -0.62
N GLY A 43 1.64 4.12 -0.22
CA GLY A 43 0.22 4.35 -0.38
C GLY A 43 -0.02 5.61 -1.18
N ILE A 44 -0.74 5.46 -2.29
CA ILE A 44 -1.12 6.53 -3.19
C ILE A 44 -2.64 6.60 -3.23
N LYS A 45 -3.20 7.81 -3.12
CA LYS A 45 -4.63 8.03 -3.30
C LYS A 45 -4.91 9.09 -4.34
N THR A 46 -6.03 8.92 -5.03
CA THR A 46 -6.60 9.90 -5.96
C THR A 46 -8.03 10.22 -5.55
N LYS A 47 -8.55 11.37 -6.03
CA LYS A 47 -9.95 11.74 -5.86
C LYS A 47 -10.65 11.80 -7.23
N GLY A 48 -11.82 11.18 -7.30
CA GLY A 48 -12.65 11.12 -8.50
C GLY A 48 -12.21 10.03 -9.47
N TYR A 49 -13.17 9.58 -10.29
CA TYR A 49 -12.96 8.48 -11.23
C TYR A 49 -11.91 8.83 -12.28
N SER A 50 -11.91 10.05 -12.81
CA SER A 50 -10.98 10.45 -13.87
C SER A 50 -9.51 10.34 -13.46
N ASN A 51 -9.16 10.81 -12.25
CA ASN A 51 -7.80 10.68 -11.74
C ASN A 51 -7.44 9.23 -11.45
N TRP A 52 -8.38 8.44 -10.91
CA TRP A 52 -8.15 7.02 -10.70
C TRP A 52 -7.96 6.25 -12.02
N ALA A 53 -8.77 6.54 -13.05
CA ALA A 53 -8.65 5.91 -14.35
C ALA A 53 -7.30 6.24 -15.01
N ALA A 54 -6.87 7.50 -14.96
CA ALA A 54 -5.54 7.89 -15.42
C ALA A 54 -4.42 7.17 -14.66
N LEU A 55 -4.57 6.98 -13.34
CA LEU A 55 -3.59 6.21 -12.54
C LEU A 55 -3.61 4.73 -12.96
N LYS A 56 -4.80 4.15 -13.17
CA LYS A 56 -4.97 2.77 -13.64
C LYS A 56 -4.24 2.54 -14.95
N ASP A 57 -4.37 3.45 -15.91
CA ASP A 57 -3.71 3.34 -17.22
C ASP A 57 -2.19 3.27 -17.07
N VAL A 58 -1.60 4.15 -16.25
CA VAL A 58 -0.14 4.14 -15.99
C VAL A 58 0.30 2.86 -15.27
N VAL A 59 -0.48 2.39 -14.29
CA VAL A 59 -0.19 1.14 -13.56
C VAL A 59 -0.27 -0.05 -14.50
N PHE A 60 -1.27 -0.10 -15.39
CA PHE A 60 -1.45 -1.19 -16.35
C PHE A 60 -0.39 -1.17 -17.43
N GLU A 61 0.03 0.00 -17.90
CA GLU A 61 1.17 0.15 -18.82
C GLU A 61 2.45 -0.40 -18.19
N LYS A 62 2.68 -0.11 -16.90
CA LYS A 62 3.90 -0.49 -16.19
C LYS A 62 3.95 -1.96 -15.76
N PHE A 63 2.83 -2.52 -15.31
CA PHE A 63 2.79 -3.85 -14.70
C PHE A 63 1.94 -4.87 -15.48
N GLY A 64 1.36 -4.45 -16.60
CA GLY A 64 0.34 -5.22 -17.31
C GLY A 64 -1.02 -5.19 -16.58
N LYS A 65 -2.04 -5.81 -17.19
CA LYS A 65 -3.36 -5.92 -16.56
C LYS A 65 -3.30 -6.80 -15.31
N GLY A 66 -3.70 -6.25 -14.17
CA GLY A 66 -3.75 -6.97 -12.90
C GLY A 66 -4.82 -8.05 -12.86
N TYR A 67 -4.68 -8.99 -11.92
CA TYR A 67 -5.71 -9.98 -11.65
C TYR A 67 -6.91 -9.32 -10.98
N GLN A 68 -8.09 -9.49 -11.57
CA GLN A 68 -9.36 -8.95 -11.07
C GLN A 68 -10.29 -10.12 -10.73
N ARG A 69 -10.53 -10.34 -9.43
CA ARG A 69 -11.36 -11.47 -8.99
C ARG A 69 -12.83 -11.27 -9.36
N ASN A 70 -13.34 -10.05 -9.23
CA ASN A 70 -14.71 -9.70 -9.55
C ASN A 70 -14.73 -8.61 -10.62
N ARG A 71 -15.19 -8.96 -11.82
CA ARG A 71 -15.22 -8.06 -12.99
C ARG A 71 -16.11 -6.82 -12.84
N PHE A 72 -16.97 -6.78 -11.82
CA PHE A 72 -17.92 -5.70 -11.58
C PHE A 72 -17.40 -4.65 -10.59
N ILE A 73 -16.23 -4.86 -10.01
CA ILE A 73 -15.57 -3.90 -9.12
C ILE A 73 -14.16 -3.62 -9.61
N GLU A 74 -13.73 -2.39 -9.47
CA GLU A 74 -12.39 -1.96 -9.82
C GLU A 74 -11.44 -2.32 -8.68
N ASP A 75 -10.99 -3.58 -8.65
CA ASP A 75 -10.07 -4.16 -7.66
C ASP A 75 -9.10 -5.12 -8.37
N TYR A 76 -7.83 -4.73 -8.40
CA TYR A 76 -6.77 -5.39 -9.15
C TYR A 76 -5.58 -5.72 -8.27
N LEU A 77 -5.01 -6.90 -8.48
CA LEU A 77 -3.85 -7.39 -7.75
C LEU A 77 -2.73 -7.83 -8.69
N TRP A 78 -1.49 -7.51 -8.30
CA TRP A 78 -0.27 -8.09 -8.87
C TRP A 78 0.53 -8.75 -7.77
N GLY A 79 1.01 -9.97 -8.04
CA GLY A 79 1.75 -10.78 -7.09
C GLY A 79 0.84 -11.51 -6.08
N SER A 80 1.48 -12.11 -5.08
CA SER A 80 0.79 -12.83 -4.00
C SER A 80 1.65 -12.79 -2.74
N PHE A 81 1.04 -12.73 -1.56
CA PHE A 81 1.79 -12.77 -0.29
C PHE A 81 2.58 -14.07 -0.07
N SER A 82 2.26 -15.15 -0.81
CA SER A 82 3.00 -16.41 -0.75
C SER A 82 4.23 -16.46 -1.67
N LYS A 83 4.31 -15.62 -2.71
CA LYS A 83 5.34 -15.68 -3.75
C LYS A 83 5.76 -14.29 -4.23
N GLY A 84 7.07 -14.07 -4.33
CA GLY A 84 7.66 -12.82 -4.84
C GLY A 84 8.14 -11.87 -3.74
N LYS A 85 8.44 -10.62 -4.12
CA LYS A 85 8.98 -9.58 -3.23
C LYS A 85 7.97 -8.48 -2.90
N THR A 86 6.99 -8.25 -3.78
CA THR A 86 6.02 -7.15 -3.65
C THR A 86 4.62 -7.64 -4.01
N VAL A 87 3.62 -7.16 -3.27
CA VAL A 87 2.21 -7.20 -3.67
C VAL A 87 1.77 -5.80 -4.01
N ILE A 88 1.07 -5.63 -5.13
CA ILE A 88 0.48 -4.37 -5.55
C ILE A 88 -1.03 -4.55 -5.59
N SER A 89 -1.77 -3.61 -5.00
CA SER A 89 -3.23 -3.53 -5.12
C SER A 89 -3.64 -2.19 -5.68
N LEU A 90 -4.57 -2.18 -6.63
CA LEU A 90 -5.19 -0.99 -7.17
C LEU A 90 -6.70 -1.15 -7.07
N GLU A 91 -7.35 -0.23 -6.35
CA GLU A 91 -8.78 -0.27 -6.13
C GLU A 91 -9.43 1.10 -6.34
N TYR A 92 -10.73 1.10 -6.63
CA TYR A 92 -11.57 2.28 -6.61
C TYR A 92 -12.85 2.04 -5.82
N ASN A 93 -13.13 2.94 -4.88
CA ASN A 93 -14.36 2.92 -4.14
C ASN A 93 -15.37 3.89 -4.78
N GLU A 94 -16.43 3.33 -5.38
CA GLU A 94 -17.48 4.11 -6.05
C GLU A 94 -18.29 5.01 -5.11
N PHE A 95 -18.38 4.71 -3.82
CA PHE A 95 -19.16 5.51 -2.87
C PHE A 95 -18.38 6.73 -2.40
N SER A 96 -17.11 6.56 -2.02
CA SER A 96 -16.25 7.65 -1.55
C SER A 96 -15.58 8.41 -2.70
N LYS A 97 -15.60 7.84 -3.92
CA LYS A 97 -14.90 8.34 -5.11
C LYS A 97 -13.39 8.48 -4.87
N VAL A 98 -12.81 7.51 -4.18
CA VAL A 98 -11.38 7.46 -3.86
C VAL A 98 -10.76 6.26 -4.55
N GLY A 99 -9.69 6.55 -5.29
CA GLY A 99 -8.78 5.54 -5.82
C GLY A 99 -7.63 5.30 -4.87
N THR A 100 -7.20 4.05 -4.75
CA THR A 100 -6.08 3.65 -3.90
C THR A 100 -5.16 2.73 -4.65
N LEU A 101 -3.87 3.06 -4.69
CA LEU A 101 -2.79 2.18 -5.10
C LEU A 101 -1.90 1.93 -3.90
N PHE A 102 -1.71 0.66 -3.55
CA PHE A 102 -0.74 0.26 -2.52
C PHE A 102 0.29 -0.70 -3.08
N LEU A 103 1.54 -0.52 -2.64
CA LEU A 103 2.65 -1.43 -2.89
C LEU A 103 3.19 -1.88 -1.53
N TYR A 104 3.24 -3.19 -1.31
CA TYR A 104 3.68 -3.80 -0.05
C TYR A 104 4.94 -4.64 -0.23
N SER A 105 5.89 -4.54 0.69
CA SER A 105 7.04 -5.45 0.76
C SER A 105 6.64 -6.75 1.47
N ILE A 106 6.66 -7.87 0.74
CA ILE A 106 6.31 -9.20 1.30
C ILE A 106 7.29 -9.59 2.40
N GLU A 107 8.57 -9.27 2.24
CA GLU A 107 9.60 -9.58 3.24
C GLU A 107 9.31 -8.88 4.57
N VAL A 108 8.99 -7.59 4.51
CA VAL A 108 8.73 -6.81 5.72
C VAL A 108 7.42 -7.25 6.39
N GLU A 109 6.39 -7.61 5.61
CA GLU A 109 5.15 -8.18 6.15
C GLU A 109 5.37 -9.53 6.84
N LYS A 110 6.26 -10.38 6.31
CA LYS A 110 6.66 -11.63 7.00
C LYS A 110 7.37 -11.35 8.33
N GLN A 111 8.31 -10.42 8.34
CA GLN A 111 9.01 -10.01 9.57
C GLN A 111 8.06 -9.43 10.62
N LYS A 112 7.09 -8.60 10.19
CA LYS A 112 6.01 -8.10 11.06
C LYS A 112 5.19 -9.24 11.67
N ALA A 113 4.80 -10.22 10.86
CA ALA A 113 4.00 -11.35 11.32
C ALA A 113 4.76 -12.24 12.33
N GLU A 114 6.05 -12.50 12.07
CA GLU A 114 6.92 -13.24 12.99
C GLU A 114 7.12 -12.49 14.31
N TYR A 115 7.37 -11.18 14.25
CA TYR A 115 7.50 -10.35 15.44
C TYR A 115 6.23 -10.36 16.30
N LYS A 116 5.04 -10.22 15.68
CA LYS A 116 3.75 -10.31 16.39
C LYS A 116 3.56 -11.68 17.06
N LYS A 117 3.95 -12.77 16.40
CA LYS A 117 3.89 -14.13 16.98
C LYS A 117 4.81 -14.27 18.19
N GLN A 118 6.01 -13.69 18.13
CA GLN A 118 6.96 -13.74 19.24
C GLN A 118 6.45 -12.94 20.45
N GLN A 119 5.95 -11.73 20.23
CA GLN A 119 5.34 -10.90 21.28
C GLN A 119 4.15 -11.61 21.96
N ALA A 120 3.29 -12.29 21.18
CA ALA A 120 2.18 -13.05 21.72
C ALA A 120 2.64 -14.23 22.61
N LYS A 121 3.73 -14.92 22.22
CA LYS A 121 4.31 -16.00 23.03
C LYS A 121 4.93 -15.48 24.32
N GLU A 122 5.68 -14.39 24.24
CA GLU A 122 6.32 -13.75 25.41
C GLU A 122 5.27 -13.25 26.39
N GLY A 123 4.22 -12.55 25.91
CA GLY A 123 3.12 -12.11 26.76
C GLY A 123 2.36 -13.25 27.43
N ALA A 124 2.19 -14.39 26.74
CA ALA A 124 1.59 -15.58 27.33
C ALA A 124 2.51 -16.27 28.37
N ALA A 125 3.84 -16.18 28.19
CA ALA A 125 4.82 -16.75 29.10
C ALA A 125 5.08 -15.88 30.34
N SER A 126 4.97 -14.56 30.22
CA SER A 126 5.11 -13.59 31.33
C SER A 126 3.80 -13.35 32.10
N GLY A 127 2.70 -13.97 31.67
CA GLY A 127 1.39 -13.88 32.31
C GLY A 127 1.14 -15.00 33.31
N PHE A 128 1.94 -15.06 34.38
CA PHE A 128 1.67 -15.65 35.70
C PHE A 128 2.57 -15.00 36.75
#